data_AF-A0AAJ0PX74-F1
#
_entry.id   AF-A0AAJ0PX74-F1
#
_cell.length_a   1.000
_cell.length_b   1.000
_cell.length_c   1.000
_cell.angle_alpha   90.00
_cell.angle_beta   90.00
_cell.angle_gamma   90.00
#
_symmetry.space_group_name_H-M   'P 1'
#
loop_
_entity.id
_entity.type
_entity.pdbx_description
1 polymer ?
#
loop_
_entity_poly.entity_id
_entity_poly.type
_entity_poly.pdbx_seq_one_letter_code
_entity_poly.pdbx_strand_id
1 'polypeptide(L)'
;MNQDLLAHIRADQLDESIFNASGHSVTIGPVTLEFRVSGEPASATAELYIARQWIGGCTLNPAHPSGRFGGAVDKLKSEVDLTLDVPGKKLDYRLTVCAPIIGGTSKSGTLGL
;
A
#
# COMPACT_ATOMS: atom_id res chain seq x y z
N MET A 1 32.60 -7.04 1.67
CA MET A 1 31.31 -7.44 1.07
C MET A 1 30.33 -7.56 2.23
N ASN A 2 29.51 -6.52 2.42
CA ASN A 2 28.70 -6.31 3.64
C ASN A 2 27.59 -7.35 3.76
N GLN A 3 27.71 -8.28 4.72
CA GLN A 3 26.64 -9.15 5.18
C GLN A 3 25.90 -8.58 6.42
N ASP A 4 26.24 -7.36 6.86
CA ASP A 4 25.73 -6.72 8.08
C ASP A 4 24.63 -5.66 7.83
N LEU A 5 23.73 -5.89 6.87
CA LEU A 5 22.57 -5.01 6.66
C LEU A 5 21.21 -5.72 6.76
N LEU A 6 21.19 -7.02 7.11
CA LEU A 6 19.97 -7.81 7.19
C LEU A 6 19.57 -8.27 8.60
N ALA A 7 20.24 -7.81 9.66
CA ALA A 7 19.87 -8.20 11.01
C ALA A 7 20.11 -7.06 12.00
N HIS A 8 19.11 -6.20 12.20
CA HIS A 8 18.84 -5.55 13.50
C HIS A 8 17.49 -4.82 13.55
N ILE A 9 16.43 -5.40 12.98
CA ILE A 9 15.09 -5.07 13.49
C ILE A 9 14.92 -5.91 14.74
N ARG A 10 15.28 -5.29 15.86
CA ARG A 10 15.07 -5.76 17.21
C ARG A 10 13.58 -6.03 17.40
N ALA A 11 13.21 -7.25 17.79
CA ALA A 11 11.80 -7.63 17.98
C ALA A 11 11.11 -6.79 19.09
N ASP A 12 11.89 -6.13 19.95
CA ASP A 12 11.49 -5.12 20.95
C ASP A 12 11.24 -3.72 20.36
N GLN A 13 11.44 -3.52 19.04
CA GLN A 13 11.10 -2.30 18.30
C GLN A 13 9.90 -2.49 17.36
N LEU A 14 9.29 -3.68 17.34
CA LEU A 14 7.99 -3.88 16.70
C LEU A 14 6.93 -3.31 17.65
N ASP A 15 6.84 -1.99 17.60
CA ASP A 15 5.84 -1.17 18.26
C ASP A 15 4.47 -1.85 18.13
N GLU A 16 3.76 -2.05 19.25
CA GLU A 16 2.45 -2.73 19.30
C GLU A 16 1.42 -2.09 18.31
N SER A 17 1.68 -0.85 17.87
CA SER A 17 0.96 -0.18 16.78
C SER A 17 0.99 -0.92 15.42
N ILE A 18 1.97 -1.80 15.18
CA ILE A 18 2.03 -2.67 13.99
C ILE A 18 1.05 -3.85 14.14
N PHE A 19 0.84 -4.34 15.35
CA PHE A 19 -0.09 -5.45 15.63
C PHE A 19 -1.55 -5.00 15.71
N ASN A 20 -1.81 -3.72 15.92
CA ASN A 20 -3.15 -3.14 15.89
C ASN A 20 -3.61 -2.78 14.46
N ALA A 21 -2.80 -3.08 13.45
CA ALA A 21 -3.10 -2.72 12.08
C ALA A 21 -4.00 -3.75 11.39
N SER A 22 -5.15 -3.32 10.86
CA SER A 22 -5.98 -4.21 10.04
C SER A 22 -5.35 -4.38 8.65
N GLY A 23 -5.06 -5.62 8.28
CA GLY A 23 -4.49 -5.99 6.98
C GLY A 23 -5.58 -6.19 5.94
N HIS A 24 -5.49 -5.48 4.80
CA HIS A 24 -6.42 -5.64 3.67
C HIS A 24 -5.64 -5.88 2.39
N SER A 25 -6.24 -6.58 1.42
CA SER A 25 -5.64 -6.79 0.11
C SER A 25 -6.67 -6.68 -1.00
N VAL A 26 -6.30 -6.03 -2.10
CA VAL A 26 -7.12 -5.89 -3.30
C VAL A 26 -6.34 -6.36 -4.51
N THR A 27 -6.93 -7.26 -5.30
CA THR A 27 -6.29 -7.85 -6.47
C THR A 27 -7.06 -7.55 -7.75
N ILE A 28 -6.33 -7.22 -8.82
CA ILE A 28 -6.81 -7.14 -10.21
C ILE A 28 -5.82 -7.93 -11.07
N GLY A 29 -6.21 -9.14 -11.49
CA GLY A 29 -5.32 -10.03 -12.24
C GLY A 29 -4.04 -10.32 -11.43
N PRO A 30 -2.83 -10.12 -11.99
CA PRO A 30 -1.57 -10.33 -11.28
C PRO A 30 -1.16 -9.13 -10.40
N VAL A 31 -1.94 -8.05 -10.36
CA VAL A 31 -1.65 -6.88 -9.52
C VAL A 31 -2.32 -7.03 -8.17
N THR A 32 -1.55 -6.88 -7.10
CA THR A 32 -2.06 -6.90 -5.72
C THR A 32 -1.63 -5.64 -5.00
N LEU A 33 -2.59 -4.99 -4.35
CA LEU A 33 -2.37 -3.86 -3.46
C LEU A 33 -2.67 -4.34 -2.04
N GLU A 34 -1.67 -4.29 -1.17
CA GLU A 34 -1.81 -4.61 0.24
C GLU A 34 -1.84 -3.33 1.07
N PHE A 35 -2.65 -3.33 2.13
CA PHE A 35 -2.84 -2.21 3.04
C PHE A 35 -2.62 -2.66 4.47
N ARG A 36 -2.03 -1.79 5.28
CA ARG A 36 -1.99 -1.87 6.73
C ARG A 36 -2.41 -0.52 7.27
N VAL A 37 -3.47 -0.49 8.06
CA VAL A 37 -4.01 0.76 8.63
C VAL A 37 -3.95 0.71 10.14
N SER A 38 -3.44 1.75 10.79
CA SER A 38 -3.33 1.86 12.25
C SER A 38 -4.08 3.09 12.73
N GLY A 39 -4.84 2.96 13.82
CA GLY A 39 -5.63 4.05 14.41
C GLY A 39 -4.85 4.95 15.36
N GLU A 40 -3.77 4.46 15.96
CA GLU A 40 -3.00 5.18 16.98
C GLU A 40 -1.49 4.90 16.84
N PRO A 41 -0.71 5.83 16.24
CA PRO A 41 -1.16 7.03 15.52
C PRO A 41 -1.84 6.69 14.18
N ALA A 42 -2.85 7.49 13.81
CA ALA A 42 -3.58 7.34 12.54
C ALA A 42 -2.62 7.32 11.35
N SER A 43 -2.47 6.15 10.72
CA SER A 43 -1.54 5.96 9.61
C SER A 43 -2.00 4.83 8.70
N ALA A 44 -1.58 4.89 7.45
CA ALA A 44 -1.84 3.83 6.48
C ALA A 44 -0.59 3.57 5.66
N THR A 45 -0.19 2.31 5.55
CA THR A 45 0.88 1.89 4.65
C THR A 45 0.29 1.03 3.56
N ALA A 46 0.72 1.25 2.33
CA ALA A 46 0.28 0.47 1.20
C ALA A 46 1.46 0.03 0.33
N GLU A 47 1.36 -1.19 -0.20
CA GLU A 47 2.39 -1.82 -1.02
C GLU A 47 1.75 -2.40 -2.29
N LEU A 48 2.37 -2.13 -3.43
CA LEU A 48 1.92 -2.60 -4.74
C LEU A 48 2.85 -3.70 -5.24
N TYR A 49 2.23 -4.80 -5.67
CA TYR A 49 2.90 -5.94 -6.25
C TYR A 49 2.34 -6.22 -7.64
N ILE A 50 3.22 -6.51 -8.61
CA ILE A 50 2.82 -7.05 -9.91
C ILE A 50 3.49 -8.42 -10.06
N ALA A 51 2.69 -9.46 -10.29
CA ALA A 51 3.18 -10.84 -10.40
C ALA A 51 4.09 -11.25 -9.21
N ARG A 52 3.71 -10.82 -7.99
CA ARG A 52 4.45 -11.02 -6.71
C ARG A 52 5.78 -10.27 -6.60
N GLN A 53 6.12 -9.41 -7.56
CA GLN A 53 7.26 -8.51 -7.46
C GLN A 53 6.83 -7.19 -6.84
N TRP A 54 7.55 -6.75 -5.81
CA TRP A 54 7.30 -5.45 -5.17
C TRP A 54 7.68 -4.32 -6.13
N ILE A 55 6.75 -3.39 -6.34
CA ILE A 55 6.89 -2.27 -7.27
C ILE A 55 7.15 -0.96 -6.53
N GLY A 56 6.52 -0.81 -5.38
CA GLY A 56 6.63 0.38 -4.56
C GLY A 56 5.53 0.44 -3.51
N GLY A 57 5.61 1.45 -2.67
CA GLY A 57 4.64 1.68 -1.61
C GLY A 57 4.74 3.11 -1.09
N CYS A 58 3.77 3.49 -0.27
CA CYS A 58 3.84 4.74 0.47
C CYS A 58 3.22 4.56 1.86
N THR A 59 3.59 5.47 2.76
CA THR A 59 2.98 5.60 4.08
C THR A 59 2.32 6.97 4.18
N LEU A 60 1.05 6.96 4.57
CA LEU A 60 0.24 8.14 4.83
C LEU A 60 0.10 8.37 6.32
N ASN A 61 0.05 9.64 6.70
CA ASN A 61 -0.17 10.10 8.07
C ASN A 61 -0.86 11.48 8.03
N PRO A 62 -1.23 12.10 9.17
CA PRO A 62 -1.95 13.37 9.15
C PRO A 62 -1.17 14.53 8.49
N ALA A 63 0.16 14.47 8.44
CA ALA A 63 0.99 15.48 7.78
C ALA A 63 1.13 15.24 6.26
N HIS A 64 1.03 13.98 5.84
CA HIS A 64 1.07 13.55 4.44
C HIS A 64 -0.14 12.62 4.17
N PRO A 65 -1.36 13.20 4.07
CA PRO A 65 -2.59 12.42 4.04
C PRO A 65 -2.87 11.81 2.66
N SER A 66 -2.11 12.15 1.62
CA SER A 66 -2.31 11.59 0.30
C SER A 66 -0.99 11.13 -0.31
N GLY A 67 -1.09 10.11 -1.16
CA GLY A 67 0.05 9.52 -1.82
C GLY A 67 -0.36 8.85 -3.11
N ARG A 68 0.52 8.96 -4.10
CA ARG A 68 0.38 8.31 -5.39
C ARG A 68 1.66 7.57 -5.72
N PHE A 69 1.54 6.32 -6.11
CA PHE A 69 2.67 5.50 -6.49
C PHE A 69 2.24 4.46 -7.53
N GLY A 70 3.20 3.92 -8.25
CA GLY A 70 2.91 3.00 -9.33
C GLY A 70 4.18 2.58 -10.05
N GLY A 71 4.03 1.67 -10.98
CA GLY A 71 5.13 1.19 -11.79
C GLY A 71 4.66 0.22 -12.85
N ALA A 72 5.62 -0.43 -13.49
CA ALA A 72 5.36 -1.34 -14.57
C ALA A 72 6.25 -2.58 -14.45
N VAL A 73 5.68 -3.73 -14.74
CA VAL A 73 6.41 -4.97 -15.00
C VAL A 73 5.99 -5.47 -16.37
N ASP A 74 6.97 -5.68 -17.23
CA ASP A 74 6.78 -5.98 -18.65
C ASP A 74 5.81 -4.98 -19.32
N LYS A 75 4.63 -5.47 -19.69
CA LYS A 75 3.58 -4.74 -20.38
C LYS A 75 2.47 -4.25 -19.45
N LEU A 76 2.50 -4.66 -18.18
CA LEU A 76 1.46 -4.31 -17.22
C LEU A 76 1.89 -3.06 -16.44
N LYS A 77 1.06 -2.03 -16.48
CA LYS A 77 1.25 -0.80 -15.70
C LYS A 77 0.22 -0.75 -14.60
N SER A 78 0.62 -0.28 -13.43
CA SER A 78 -0.31 -0.05 -12.34
C SER A 78 0.02 1.23 -11.60
N GLU A 79 -1.03 1.87 -11.11
CA GLU A 79 -0.99 3.11 -10.37
C GLU A 79 -2.00 3.04 -9.23
N VAL A 80 -1.62 3.59 -8.09
CA VAL A 80 -2.40 3.63 -6.87
C VAL A 80 -2.46 5.06 -6.38
N ASP A 81 -3.67 5.55 -6.15
CA ASP A 81 -3.97 6.80 -5.45
C ASP A 81 -4.58 6.48 -4.09
N LEU A 82 -4.07 7.11 -3.03
CA LEU A 82 -4.54 6.93 -1.66
C LEU A 82 -4.80 8.28 -0.98
N THR A 83 -5.85 8.32 -0.16
CA THR A 83 -6.18 9.46 0.70
C THR A 83 -6.62 8.99 2.09
N LEU A 84 -5.90 9.42 3.12
CA LEU A 84 -6.21 9.21 4.53
C LEU A 84 -7.07 10.38 5.05
N ASP A 85 -8.30 10.08 5.44
CA ASP A 85 -9.20 11.02 6.11
C ASP A 85 -9.21 10.69 7.62
N VAL A 86 -8.41 11.44 8.37
CA VAL A 86 -8.26 11.27 9.82
C VAL A 86 -9.55 11.67 10.57
N PRO A 87 -10.20 12.82 10.30
CA PRO A 87 -11.50 13.14 10.89
C PRO A 87 -12.58 12.09 10.60
N GLY A 88 -12.62 11.56 9.37
CA GLY A 88 -13.57 10.53 8.95
C GLY A 88 -13.20 9.10 9.32
N LYS A 89 -12.04 8.89 9.95
CA LYS A 89 -11.46 7.58 10.29
C LYS A 89 -11.47 6.59 9.13
N LYS A 90 -11.03 7.03 7.95
CA LYS A 90 -11.08 6.19 6.74
C LYS A 90 -9.89 6.39 5.81
N LEU A 91 -9.60 5.37 5.02
CA LEU A 91 -8.63 5.37 3.93
C LEU A 91 -9.36 5.12 2.62
N ASP A 92 -9.38 6.10 1.73
CA ASP A 92 -9.90 5.96 0.37
C ASP A 92 -8.76 5.53 -0.57
N TYR A 93 -9.03 4.55 -1.43
CA TYR A 93 -8.05 4.06 -2.41
C TYR A 93 -8.65 3.97 -3.82
N ARG A 94 -7.77 4.12 -4.82
CA ARG A 94 -8.03 3.80 -6.21
C ARG A 94 -6.82 3.09 -6.82
N LEU A 95 -7.01 1.84 -7.22
CA LEU A 95 -6.04 1.04 -7.95
C LEU A 95 -6.41 1.03 -9.43
N THR A 96 -5.52 1.49 -10.29
CA THR A 96 -5.65 1.42 -11.75
C THR A 96 -4.62 0.45 -12.31
N VAL A 97 -5.04 -0.40 -13.25
CA VAL A 97 -4.20 -1.40 -13.92
C VAL A 97 -4.45 -1.35 -15.41
N CYS A 98 -3.39 -1.21 -16.20
CA CYS A 98 -3.45 -1.12 -17.66
C CYS A 98 -2.59 -2.20 -18.31
N ALA A 99 -3.17 -2.91 -19.29
CA ALA A 99 -2.48 -3.85 -20.17
C ALA A 99 -2.72 -3.50 -21.65
N PRO A 100 -1.78 -3.79 -22.57
CA PRO A 100 -1.87 -3.29 -23.95
C PRO A 100 -3.04 -3.85 -24.76
N ILE A 101 -3.51 -5.05 -24.44
CA ILE A 101 -4.57 -5.75 -25.19
C ILE A 101 -5.93 -5.61 -24.51
N ILE A 102 -5.93 -5.49 -23.18
CA ILE A 102 -7.15 -5.54 -22.36
C ILE A 102 -7.63 -4.13 -21.97
N GLY A 103 -6.80 -3.11 -22.20
CA GLY A 103 -7.08 -1.73 -21.79
C GLY A 103 -6.82 -1.49 -20.31
N GLY A 104 -7.37 -0.40 -19.79
CA GLY A 104 -7.28 0.00 -18.39
C GLY A 104 -8.52 -0.41 -17.60
N THR A 105 -8.32 -0.96 -16.41
CA THR A 105 -9.38 -1.16 -15.42
C THR A 105 -8.99 -0.50 -14.11
N SER A 106 -9.97 -0.11 -13.31
CA SER A 106 -9.73 0.47 -11.99
C SER A 106 -10.69 -0.06 -10.96
N LYS A 107 -10.20 -0.22 -9.73
CA LYS A 107 -11.00 -0.58 -8.55
C LYS A 107 -10.75 0.45 -7.46
N SER A 108 -11.83 0.99 -6.91
CA SER A 108 -11.78 1.92 -5.79
C SER A 108 -12.50 1.33 -4.58
N GLY A 109 -12.19 1.87 -3.40
CA GLY A 109 -12.89 1.51 -2.17
C GLY A 109 -12.45 2.38 -1.00
N THR A 110 -13.05 2.10 0.15
CA THR A 110 -12.81 2.79 1.41
C THR A 110 -12.60 1.75 2.50
N LEU A 111 -11.56 1.93 3.31
CA LEU A 111 -11.27 1.11 4.48
C LEU A 111 -11.46 1.95 5.74
N GLY A 112 -12.03 1.37 6.80
CA GLY A 112 -12.10 2.02 8.12
C GLY A 112 -10.77 1.92 8.86
N LEU A 113 -10.44 2.96 9.64
CA LEU A 113 -9.31 3.01 10.58
C LEU A 113 -9.71 2.49 11.95
#